data_AF-A0A9E3MUJ9-F1
#
_entry.id   AF-A0A9E3MUJ9-F1
#
_cell.length_a   1.000
_cell.length_b   1.000
_cell.length_c   1.000
_cell.angle_alpha   90.00
_cell.angle_beta   90.00
_cell.angle_gamma   90.00
#
_symmetry.space_group_name_H-M   'P 1'
#
loop_
_entity.id
_entity.type
_entity.pdbx_description
1 polymer ?
#
loop_
_entity_poly.entity_id
_entity_poly.type
_entity_poly.pdbx_seq_one_letter_code
_entity_poly.pdbx_strand_id
1 'polypeptide(L)' 'MTETQRTGRTLPVTDLSLVVLVGASGSGKYTFARRHFKPTEVISSDFCRGL' A
#
# COMPACT_ATOMS: atom_id res chain seq x y z
N MET A 1 8.95 18.93 -25.35
CA MET A 1 8.47 18.99 -23.95
C MET A 1 7.21 18.14 -23.88
N THR A 2 7.33 16.87 -23.50
CA THR A 2 6.21 15.92 -23.45
C THR A 2 5.70 15.86 -22.02
N GLU A 3 4.50 16.42 -21.80
CA GLU A 3 3.82 16.39 -20.52
C GLU A 3 3.23 14.98 -20.31
N THR A 4 3.90 14.16 -19.50
CA THR A 4 3.34 12.86 -19.08
C THR A 4 2.22 13.13 -18.08
N GLN A 5 0.99 13.22 -18.58
CA GLN A 5 -0.23 13.16 -17.78
C GLN A 5 -0.19 11.90 -16.89
N ARG A 6 -0.01 12.08 -15.59
CA ARG A 6 -0.11 11.00 -14.59
C ARG A 6 -1.58 10.73 -14.31
N THR A 7 -2.24 10.00 -15.19
CA THR A 7 -3.54 9.39 -14.86
C THR A 7 -3.31 8.32 -13.80
N GLY A 8 -4.01 8.45 -12.67
CA GLY A 8 -3.98 7.44 -11.61
C GLY A 8 -4.45 6.09 -12.13
N ARG A 9 -3.81 5.00 -11.71
CA ARG A 9 -4.19 3.64 -12.10
C ARG A 9 -5.12 3.03 -11.06
N THR A 10 -6.29 2.57 -11.49
CA THR A 10 -7.22 1.82 -10.63
C THR A 10 -6.79 0.37 -10.51
N LEU A 11 -6.74 -0.15 -9.29
CA LEU A 11 -6.48 -1.55 -8.98
C LEU A 11 -7.70 -2.11 -8.25
N PRO A 12 -8.63 -2.80 -8.94
CA PRO A 12 -9.80 -3.37 -8.28
C PRO A 12 -9.38 -4.49 -7.33
N VAL A 13 -9.99 -4.52 -6.15
CA VAL A 13 -9.79 -5.53 -5.10
C VAL A 13 -11.17 -5.93 -4.60
N THR A 14 -11.38 -7.23 -4.32
CA THR A 14 -12.64 -7.70 -3.74
C THR A 14 -12.67 -7.46 -2.23
N ASP A 15 -13.87 -7.45 -1.63
CA ASP A 15 -14.02 -7.24 -0.18
C ASP A 15 -13.21 -8.24 0.67
N LEU A 16 -13.15 -9.51 0.23
CA LEU A 16 -12.31 -10.55 0.82
C LEU A 16 -11.09 -10.80 -0.06
N SER A 17 -9.99 -10.15 0.27
CA SER A 17 -8.72 -10.26 -0.43
C SER A 17 -7.55 -10.16 0.54
N LEU A 18 -6.45 -10.85 0.23
CA LEU A 18 -5.17 -10.64 0.88
C LEU A 18 -4.28 -9.78 -0.04
N VAL A 19 -4.05 -8.53 0.35
CA VAL A 19 -3.18 -7.61 -0.39
C VAL A 19 -1.78 -7.64 0.22
N VAL A 20 -0.78 -8.00 -0.59
CA VAL A 20 0.63 -8.06 -0.16
C VAL A 20 1.41 -6.93 -0.83
N LEU A 21 1.94 -6.00 -0.03
CA LEU A 21 2.79 -4.92 -0.53
C LEU A 21 4.25 -5.37 -0.57
N VAL A 22 4.85 -5.36 -1.77
CA VAL A 22 6.24 -5.78 -1.99
C VAL A 22 7.07 -4.59 -2.45
N GLY A 23 8.27 -4.44 -1.88
CA GLY A 23 9.19 -3.36 -2.23
C GLY A 23 10.29 -3.17 -1.19
N ALA A 24 11.35 -2.46 -1.56
CA ALA A 24 12.50 -2.17 -0.69
C ALA A 24 12.10 -1.41 0.59
N SER A 25 13.00 -1.39 1.59
CA SER A 25 12.84 -0.48 2.73
C SER A 25 12.77 0.97 2.24
N GLY A 26 11.91 1.79 2.84
CA GLY A 26 11.70 3.18 2.41
C GLY A 26 10.86 3.37 1.14
N SER A 27 10.42 2.32 0.44
CA SER A 27 9.63 2.44 -0.81
C SER A 27 8.19 2.97 -0.61
N GLY A 28 7.80 3.31 0.63
CA GLY A 28 6.50 3.88 0.93
C GLY A 28 5.35 2.89 1.14
N LYS A 29 5.61 1.57 1.30
CA LYS A 29 4.57 0.55 1.52
C LYS A 29 3.59 0.92 2.64
N TYR A 30 4.11 1.35 3.80
CA TYR A 30 3.27 1.73 4.94
C TYR A 30 2.49 3.04 4.70
N THR A 31 3.06 3.97 3.93
CA THR A 31 2.36 5.19 3.50
C THR A 31 1.25 4.88 2.51
N PHE A 32 1.47 3.96 1.57
CA PHE A 32 0.45 3.47 0.66
C PHE A 32 -0.67 2.76 1.43
N ALA A 33 -0.32 1.83 2.32
CA ALA A 33 -1.30 1.06 3.09
C ALA A 33 -2.25 1.97 3.89
N ARG A 34 -1.71 2.93 4.64
CA ARG A 34 -2.50 3.88 5.44
C ARG A 34 -3.38 4.83 4.63
N ARG A 35 -3.02 5.08 3.37
CA ARG A 35 -3.83 5.92 2.47
C ARG A 35 -5.05 5.17 1.94
N HIS A 36 -4.93 3.85 1.76
CA HIS A 36 -5.89 3.05 0.99
C HIS A 36 -6.69 2.02 1.82
N PHE A 37 -6.22 1.65 3.01
CA PHE A 37 -6.86 0.65 3.88
C PHE A 37 -7.08 1.21 5.29
N LYS A 38 -8.05 0.66 6.03
CA LYS A 38 -8.25 1.03 7.43
C LYS A 38 -7.06 0.57 8.28
N PRO A 39 -6.77 1.22 9.42
CA PRO A 39 -5.70 0.77 10.32
C PRO A 39 -5.82 -0.69 10.75
N THR A 40 -7.05 -1.20 10.90
CA THR A 40 -7.34 -2.59 11.29
C THR A 40 -7.15 -3.61 10.17
N GLU A 41 -7.05 -3.17 8.91
CA GLU A 41 -6.89 -4.01 7.72
C GLU A 41 -5.40 -4.13 7.31
N VAL A 42 -4.50 -3.45 8.03
CA VAL A 42 -3.06 -3.41 7.72
C VAL A 42 -2.26 -4.12 8.82
N ILE A 43 -1.54 -5.17 8.45
CA ILE A 43 -0.56 -5.84 9.32
C ILE A 43 0.84 -5.60 8.75
N SER A 44 1.79 -5.19 9.61
CA SER A 44 3.18 -4.90 9.22
C SER A 44 4.15 -5.72 10.07
N SER A 45 5.18 -6.28 9.44
CA SER A 45 6.27 -6.97 10.16
C SER A 45 6.99 -6.05 11.12
N ASP A 46 7.16 -4.77 10.78
CA ASP A 46 7.84 -3.81 11.64
C ASP A 46 7.01 -3.48 12.88
N PHE A 47 5.68 -3.46 12.74
CA PHE A 47 4.76 -3.32 13.87
C PHE A 47 4.83 -4.54 14.77
N CYS A 48 4.76 -5.74 14.20
CA CYS A 48 4.83 -6.99 14.97
C CYS A 48 6.18 -7.21 15.66
N ARG A 49 7.28 -6.67 15.13
CA ARG A 49 8.62 -6.76 15.74
C ARG A 49 8.82 -5.81 16.92
N GLY A 50 7.99 -4.76 17.05
CA GLY A 50 8.04 -3.80 18.15
C GLY A 50 7.05 -4.09 19.29
N LEU A 51 6.31 -5.20 19.20
CA LEU A 51 5.50 -5.79 20.27
C LEU A 51 6.33 -6.79 21.06
#